data_AF-A0AA96WPH7-F1
#
_entry.id   AF-A0AA96WPH7-F1
#
_cell.length_a   1.000
_cell.length_b   1.000
_cell.length_c   1.000
_cell.angle_alpha   90.00
_cell.angle_beta   90.00
_cell.angle_gamma   90.00
#
_symmetry.space_group_name_H-M   'P 1'
#
loop_
_entity.id
_entity.type
_entity.pdbx_description
1 polymer ?
#
loop_
_entity_poly.entity_id
_entity_poly.type
_entity_poly.pdbx_seq_one_letter_code
_entity_poly.pdbx_strand_id
1 'polypeptide(L)'
;MALLYAREGADVAVVHLPEERVDAEQVRQEVEEQGRRCLLLPGDLKDTEFCRETVERTADRLGGLSILVSNAAHLNSKLEREQLTADDFDRTFKTNIYAYFLVMAALPHLDPGDAVIATTTEEALKGSTTMID
;
A
#
# COMPACT_ATOMS: atom_id res chain seq x y z
N MET A 1 -3.06 -0.96 -10.44
CA MET A 1 -3.89 0.23 -10.10
C MET A 1 -3.23 1.52 -10.52
N ALA A 2 -1.96 1.76 -10.17
CA ALA A 2 -1.20 2.98 -10.51
C ALA A 2 -1.37 3.44 -11.97
N LEU A 3 -1.15 2.54 -12.95
CA LEU A 3 -1.29 2.86 -14.37
C LEU A 3 -2.70 3.32 -14.78
N LEU A 4 -3.75 2.76 -14.19
CA LEU A 4 -5.13 3.18 -14.50
C LEU A 4 -5.40 4.58 -13.97
N TYR A 5 -4.99 4.89 -12.73
CA TYR A 5 -5.09 6.25 -12.19
C TYR A 5 -4.30 7.26 -13.02
N ALA A 6 -3.10 6.89 -13.47
CA ALA A 6 -2.30 7.73 -14.35
C ALA A 6 -2.98 8.02 -15.69
N ARG A 7 -3.60 7.00 -16.31
CA ARG A 7 -4.39 7.17 -17.54
C ARG A 7 -5.57 8.12 -17.38
N GLU A 8 -6.20 8.12 -16.20
CA GLU A 8 -7.26 9.06 -15.84
C GLU A 8 -6.73 10.44 -15.40
N GLY A 9 -5.41 10.66 -15.49
CA GLY A 9 -4.80 11.97 -15.29
C GLY A 9 -4.24 12.24 -13.89
N ALA A 10 -4.18 11.23 -13.01
CA ALA A 10 -3.62 11.38 -11.67
C ALA A 10 -2.09 11.30 -11.67
N ASP A 11 -1.44 12.10 -10.81
CA ASP A 11 -0.07 11.81 -10.39
C ASP A 11 -0.09 10.74 -9.30
N VAL A 12 0.90 9.86 -9.26
CA VAL A 12 0.86 8.65 -8.43
C VAL A 12 2.10 8.55 -7.55
N ALA A 13 1.92 8.22 -6.28
CA ALA A 13 2.99 7.72 -5.43
C ALA A 13 2.83 6.20 -5.25
N VAL A 14 3.94 5.46 -5.34
CA VAL A 14 3.97 4.01 -5.18
C VAL A 14 4.93 3.64 -4.06
N VAL A 15 4.37 3.09 -2.98
CA VAL A 15 5.14 2.45 -1.92
C VAL A 15 5.48 1.02 -2.34
N HIS A 16 6.72 0.62 -2.14
CA HIS A 16 7.18 -0.73 -2.44
C HIS A 16 8.30 -1.13 -1.47
N LEU A 17 8.56 -2.43 -1.31
CA LEU A 17 9.73 -2.88 -0.55
C LEU A 17 11.01 -2.61 -1.36
N PRO A 18 12.15 -2.33 -0.70
CA PRO A 18 13.41 -2.03 -1.40
C PRO A 18 13.83 -3.09 -2.42
N GLU A 19 13.50 -4.37 -2.18
CA GLU A 19 13.82 -5.48 -3.08
C GLU A 19 13.00 -5.45 -4.38
N GLU A 20 11.84 -4.79 -4.38
CA GLU A 20 10.90 -4.69 -5.51
C GLU A 20 11.23 -3.51 -6.45
N ARG A 21 12.39 -2.88 -6.29
CA ARG A 21 12.78 -1.66 -7.01
C ARG A 21 12.69 -1.78 -8.53
N VAL A 22 13.01 -2.94 -9.09
CA VAL A 22 12.98 -3.15 -10.56
C VAL A 22 11.54 -3.05 -11.08
N ASP A 23 10.60 -3.69 -10.41
CA ASP A 23 9.18 -3.68 -10.78
C ASP A 23 8.57 -2.29 -10.55
N ALA A 24 8.91 -1.64 -9.44
CA ALA A 24 8.48 -0.28 -9.15
C ALA A 24 8.97 0.74 -10.20
N GLU A 25 10.19 0.57 -10.69
CA GLU A 25 10.77 1.41 -11.74
C GLU A 25 10.07 1.23 -13.08
N GLN A 26 9.65 0.00 -13.41
CA GLN A 26 8.82 -0.25 -14.58
C GLN A 26 7.47 0.49 -14.47
N VAL A 27 6.80 0.41 -13.30
CA VAL A 27 5.56 1.15 -13.06
C VAL A 27 5.77 2.66 -13.20
N ARG A 28 6.90 3.18 -12.69
CA ARG A 28 7.26 4.60 -12.84
C ARG A 28 7.35 5.01 -14.31
N GLN A 29 8.06 4.24 -15.12
CA GLN A 29 8.16 4.49 -16.55
C GLN A 29 6.78 4.47 -17.23
N GLU A 30 5.96 3.46 -16.97
CA GLU A 30 4.63 3.34 -17.59
C GLU A 30 3.69 4.49 -17.19
N VAL A 31 3.78 5.00 -15.95
CA VAL A 31 3.03 6.18 -15.49
C VAL A 31 3.55 7.46 -16.16
N GLU A 32 4.86 7.63 -16.24
CA GLU A 32 5.49 8.79 -16.89
C GLU A 32 5.21 8.83 -18.40
N GLU A 33 5.07 7.67 -19.05
CA GLU A 33 4.61 7.56 -20.44
C GLU A 33 3.16 8.05 -20.65
N GLN A 34 2.33 8.08 -19.59
CA GLN A 34 1.00 8.72 -19.63
C GLN A 34 1.06 10.24 -19.42
N GLY A 35 2.26 10.83 -19.32
CA GLY A 35 2.47 12.25 -19.05
C GLY A 35 2.18 12.66 -17.60
N ARG A 36 2.16 11.70 -16.67
CA ARG A 36 1.94 11.94 -15.24
C ARG A 36 3.22 11.78 -14.44
N ARG A 37 3.24 12.35 -13.23
CA ARG A 37 4.37 12.21 -12.30
C ARG A 37 4.22 10.93 -11.50
N CYS A 38 5.33 10.20 -11.31
CA CYS A 38 5.37 9.04 -10.44
C CYS A 38 6.46 9.18 -9.37
N LEU A 39 6.07 9.09 -8.10
CA LEU A 39 6.97 9.11 -6.95
C LEU A 39 7.12 7.70 -6.39
N LEU A 40 8.34 7.17 -6.39
CA LEU A 40 8.63 5.89 -5.73
C LEU A 40 9.08 6.12 -4.29
N LEU A 41 8.49 5.35 -3.36
CA LEU A 41 8.74 5.42 -1.93
C LEU A 41 9.14 4.03 -1.42
N PRO A 42 10.43 3.66 -1.49
CA PRO A 42 10.90 2.39 -0.98
C PRO A 42 10.87 2.37 0.56
N GLY A 43 10.20 1.39 1.14
CA GLY A 43 10.18 1.17 2.59
C GLY A 43 9.07 0.22 3.02
N ASP A 44 8.95 0.01 4.33
CA ASP A 44 8.08 -1.01 4.92
C ASP A 44 6.96 -0.35 5.73
N LEU A 45 5.70 -0.60 5.34
CA LEU A 45 4.52 -0.03 6.01
C LEU A 45 4.26 -0.61 7.40
N LYS A 46 5.03 -1.62 7.84
CA LYS A 46 5.04 -2.03 9.24
C LYS A 46 5.64 -0.95 10.17
N ASP A 47 6.43 -0.03 9.62
CA ASP A 47 6.98 1.10 10.35
C ASP A 47 6.01 2.29 10.30
N THR A 48 5.53 2.70 11.48
CA THR A 48 4.59 3.81 11.63
C THR A 48 5.19 5.17 11.30
N GLU A 49 6.48 5.37 11.53
CA GLU A 49 7.17 6.60 11.16
C GLU A 49 7.29 6.69 9.64
N PHE A 50 7.65 5.58 8.99
CA PHE A 50 7.68 5.50 7.53
C PHE A 50 6.30 5.75 6.90
N CYS A 51 5.22 5.23 7.50
CA CYS A 51 3.84 5.54 7.06
C CYS A 51 3.57 7.05 7.04
N ARG A 52 3.99 7.76 8.09
CA ARG A 52 3.83 9.21 8.20
C ARG A 52 4.66 9.96 7.15
N GLU A 53 5.94 9.63 7.06
CA GLU A 53 6.85 10.24 6.08
C GLU A 53 6.38 10.02 4.64
N THR A 54 5.82 8.84 4.36
CA THR A 54 5.27 8.48 3.05
C THR A 54 4.17 9.45 2.63
N VAL A 55 3.21 9.72 3.52
CA VAL A 55 2.12 10.66 3.27
C VAL A 55 2.65 12.09 3.10
N GLU A 56 3.50 12.54 4.02
CA GLU A 56 4.08 13.90 3.99
C GLU A 56 4.84 14.13 2.68
N ARG A 57 5.74 13.20 2.31
CA ARG A 57 6.49 13.28 1.04
C ARG A 57 5.59 13.23 -0.19
N THR A 58 4.50 12.47 -0.15
CA THR A 58 3.55 12.40 -1.25
C THR A 58 2.84 13.73 -1.43
N ALA A 59 2.28 14.28 -0.35
CA ALA A 59 1.62 15.59 -0.36
C ALA A 59 2.57 16.70 -0.84
N ASP A 60 3.81 16.73 -0.35
CA ASP A 60 4.80 17.74 -0.72
C ASP A 60 5.23 17.65 -2.19
N ARG A 61 5.45 16.44 -2.70
CA ARG A 61 6.02 16.24 -4.05
C ARG A 61 4.96 16.26 -5.15
N LEU A 62 3.76 15.78 -4.85
CA LEU A 62 2.66 15.73 -5.82
C LEU A 62 1.70 16.92 -5.67
N GLY A 63 1.81 17.71 -4.59
CA GLY A 63 1.01 18.91 -4.36
C GLY A 63 -0.34 18.63 -3.69
N GLY A 64 -0.46 17.51 -2.99
CA GLY A 64 -1.66 17.08 -2.28
C GLY A 64 -1.81 15.56 -2.25
N LEU A 65 -2.86 15.09 -1.57
CA LEU A 65 -3.29 13.70 -1.54
C LEU A 65 -4.82 13.68 -1.55
N SER A 66 -5.42 13.03 -2.54
CA SER A 66 -6.89 12.95 -2.68
C SER A 66 -7.42 11.51 -2.80
N ILE A 67 -6.54 10.55 -3.10
CA ILE A 67 -6.89 9.14 -3.13
C ILE A 67 -5.77 8.36 -2.44
N LEU A 68 -6.11 7.67 -1.35
CA LEU A 68 -5.24 6.67 -0.74
C LEU A 68 -5.75 5.27 -1.07
N VAL A 69 -4.87 4.42 -1.60
CA VAL A 69 -5.16 3.01 -1.82
C VAL A 69 -4.32 2.14 -0.89
N SER A 70 -4.93 1.62 0.17
CA SER A 70 -4.31 0.66 1.10
C SER A 70 -4.41 -0.74 0.50
N ASN A 71 -3.40 -1.13 -0.28
CA ASN A 71 -3.36 -2.39 -1.02
C ASN A 71 -2.24 -3.35 -0.59
N ALA A 72 -1.18 -2.87 0.04
CA ALA A 72 -0.05 -3.72 0.42
C ALA A 72 -0.53 -4.81 1.40
N ALA A 73 -0.15 -6.06 1.13
CA ALA A 73 -0.56 -7.20 1.94
C ALA A 73 0.55 -8.27 1.98
N HIS A 74 0.60 -9.01 3.07
CA HIS A 74 1.38 -10.23 3.22
C HIS A 74 0.43 -11.42 3.32
N LEU A 75 0.51 -12.31 2.34
CA LEU A 75 -0.14 -13.61 2.40
C LEU A 75 0.85 -14.65 2.93
N ASN A 76 0.50 -15.32 4.01
CA ASN A 76 1.30 -16.43 4.52
C ASN A 76 1.26 -17.61 3.52
N SER A 77 2.35 -18.38 3.41
CA SER A 77 2.47 -19.54 2.51
C SER A 77 2.23 -20.88 3.19
N LYS A 78 1.75 -20.88 4.45
CA LYS A 78 1.52 -22.11 5.21
C LYS A 78 0.21 -22.73 4.77
N LEU A 79 0.21 -24.03 4.53
CA LEU A 79 -1.01 -24.77 4.15
C LEU A 79 -1.66 -25.44 5.36
N GLU A 80 -0.87 -25.75 6.39
CA GLU A 80 -1.33 -26.37 7.63
C GLU A 80 -1.13 -25.41 8.81
N ARG A 81 -2.11 -25.34 9.71
CA ARG A 81 -2.16 -24.35 10.80
C ARG A 81 -1.02 -24.51 11.80
N GLU A 82 -0.58 -25.75 12.02
CA GLU A 82 0.50 -26.10 12.95
C GLU A 82 1.87 -25.60 12.46
N GLN A 83 1.99 -25.22 11.19
CA GLN A 83 3.22 -24.66 10.61
C GLN A 83 3.35 -23.15 10.83
N LEU A 84 2.27 -22.51 11.30
CA LEU A 84 2.26 -21.08 11.55
C LEU A 84 3.09 -20.76 12.80
N THR A 85 4.09 -19.92 12.63
CA THR A 85 4.88 -19.40 13.76
C THR A 85 4.29 -18.10 14.29
N ALA A 86 4.70 -17.72 15.51
CA ALA A 86 4.35 -16.41 16.06
C ALA A 86 4.87 -15.26 15.16
N ASP A 87 6.02 -15.46 14.52
CA ASP A 87 6.62 -14.48 13.61
C ASP A 87 5.82 -14.35 12.30
N ASP A 88 5.33 -15.47 11.75
CA ASP A 88 4.44 -15.45 10.58
C ASP A 88 3.16 -14.66 10.90
N PHE A 89 2.56 -14.93 12.06
CA PHE A 89 1.36 -14.24 12.52
C PHE A 89 1.60 -12.73 12.74
N ASP A 90 2.65 -12.37 13.47
CA ASP A 90 3.03 -10.98 13.73
C ASP A 90 3.31 -10.22 12.42
N ARG A 91 3.98 -10.87 11.47
CA ARG A 91 4.24 -10.29 10.15
C ARG A 91 2.93 -10.00 9.41
N THR A 92 2.00 -10.95 9.33
CA THR A 92 0.71 -10.74 8.67
C THR A 92 -0.05 -9.56 9.29
N PHE A 93 -0.15 -9.51 10.62
CA PHE A 93 -0.86 -8.42 11.30
C PHE A 93 -0.18 -7.06 11.09
N LYS A 94 1.15 -7.00 11.19
CA LYS A 94 1.87 -5.73 10.97
C LYS A 94 1.76 -5.27 9.51
N THR A 95 1.76 -6.17 8.53
CA THR A 95 1.61 -5.74 7.14
C THR A 95 0.16 -5.37 6.81
N ASN A 96 -0.81 -6.22 7.18
CA ASN A 96 -2.19 -6.10 6.68
C ASN A 96 -3.05 -5.19 7.55
N ILE A 97 -2.81 -5.16 8.87
CA ILE A 97 -3.62 -4.39 9.82
C ILE A 97 -2.92 -3.08 10.20
N TYR A 98 -1.62 -3.11 10.48
CA TYR A 98 -0.91 -1.87 10.88
C TYR A 98 -0.73 -0.91 9.69
N ALA A 99 -0.90 -1.36 8.44
CA ALA A 99 -1.06 -0.45 7.31
C ALA A 99 -2.20 0.58 7.51
N TYR A 100 -3.13 0.37 8.45
CA TYR A 100 -4.10 1.39 8.88
C TYR A 100 -3.44 2.66 9.45
N PHE A 101 -2.20 2.59 9.96
CA PHE A 101 -1.43 3.78 10.33
C PHE A 101 -1.15 4.70 9.13
N LEU A 102 -1.01 4.14 7.92
CA LEU A 102 -0.92 4.94 6.69
C LEU A 102 -2.23 5.72 6.44
N VAL A 103 -3.37 5.08 6.65
CA VAL A 103 -4.69 5.73 6.55
C VAL A 103 -4.81 6.86 7.56
N MET A 104 -4.46 6.60 8.83
CA MET A 104 -4.50 7.63 9.88
C MET A 104 -3.57 8.80 9.58
N ALA A 105 -2.38 8.55 9.03
CA ALA A 105 -1.46 9.58 8.60
C ALA A 105 -2.00 10.41 7.42
N ALA A 106 -2.79 9.81 6.54
CA ALA A 106 -3.41 10.49 5.40
C ALA A 106 -4.59 11.39 5.77
N LEU A 107 -5.34 11.08 6.83
CA LEU A 107 -6.57 11.82 7.20
C LEU A 107 -6.42 13.35 7.24
N PRO A 108 -5.33 13.95 7.78
CA PRO A 108 -5.17 15.40 7.79
C PRO A 108 -4.96 16.04 6.40
N HIS A 109 -4.69 15.23 5.39
CA HIS A 109 -4.44 15.67 4.01
C HIS A 109 -5.65 15.47 3.08
N LEU A 110 -6.73 14.85 3.58
CA LEU A 110 -7.92 14.52 2.79
C LEU A 110 -9.05 15.51 3.08
N ASP A 111 -9.72 15.95 2.02
CA ASP A 111 -10.87 16.85 2.04
C ASP A 111 -12.18 16.13 1.68
N PRO A 112 -13.35 16.74 1.93
CA PRO A 112 -14.62 16.20 1.45
C PRO A 112 -14.61 15.99 -0.08
N GLY A 113 -14.83 14.74 -0.50
CA GLY A 113 -14.76 14.33 -1.91
C GLY A 113 -13.58 13.41 -2.22
N ASP A 114 -12.59 13.38 -1.34
CA ASP A 114 -11.46 12.45 -1.41
C ASP A 114 -11.83 11.04 -0.94
N ALA A 115 -10.98 10.07 -1.24
CA ALA A 115 -11.27 8.66 -1.01
C ALA A 115 -10.12 7.89 -0.35
N VAL A 116 -10.48 6.98 0.56
CA VAL A 116 -9.63 5.89 1.03
C VAL A 116 -10.23 4.58 0.52
N ILE A 117 -9.43 3.81 -0.22
CA ILE A 117 -9.82 2.52 -0.79
C ILE A 117 -8.92 1.46 -0.16
N ALA A 118 -9.51 0.47 0.52
CA ALA A 118 -8.78 -0.65 1.08
C ALA A 118 -9.05 -1.92 0.26
N THR A 119 -7.98 -2.61 -0.14
CA THR A 119 -8.10 -3.94 -0.72
C THR A 119 -8.29 -4.96 0.40
N THR A 120 -9.32 -5.77 0.30
CA THR A 120 -9.60 -6.90 1.19
C THR A 120 -9.78 -8.17 0.36
N THR A 121 -9.86 -9.31 1.03
CA THR A 121 -10.05 -10.62 0.43
C THR A 121 -11.41 -11.20 0.78
N GLU A 122 -11.87 -12.22 0.05
CA GLU A 122 -13.12 -12.92 0.35
C GLU A 122 -12.98 -13.78 1.61
N GLU A 123 -11.75 -14.22 1.90
CA GLU A 123 -11.33 -14.94 3.09
C GLU A 123 -11.68 -14.19 4.37
N ALA A 124 -11.67 -12.86 4.37
CA ALA A 124 -12.13 -12.06 5.51
C ALA A 124 -13.63 -12.28 5.84
N LEU A 125 -14.44 -12.64 4.84
CA LEU A 125 -15.88 -12.87 5.00
C LEU A 125 -16.21 -14.34 5.26
N LYS A 126 -15.51 -15.25 4.58
CA LYS A 126 -15.81 -16.69 4.61
C LYS A 126 -14.92 -17.48 5.59
N GLY A 127 -13.83 -16.88 6.04
CA GLY A 127 -12.73 -17.58 6.70
C GLY A 127 -11.93 -18.45 5.73
N SER A 128 -10.78 -18.92 6.19
CA SER A 128 -9.95 -19.88 5.46
C SER A 128 -9.58 -21.06 6.35
N THR A 129 -9.51 -22.25 5.74
CA THR A 129 -9.03 -23.46 6.41
C THR A 129 -7.51 -23.51 6.46
N THR A 130 -6.84 -22.84 5.52
CA THR A 130 -5.39 -22.95 5.30
C THR A 130 -4.64 -21.64 5.52
N MET A 131 -5.26 -20.47 5.29
CA MET A 131 -4.59 -19.18 5.29
C MET A 131 -5.03 -18.29 6.47
N ILE A 132 -4.08 -17.49 6.96
CA ILE A 132 -4.31 -16.31 7.79
C ILE A 132 -3.88 -15.08 6.99
N ASP A 133 -4.81 -14.16 6.81
CA ASP A 133 -4.71 -12.92 6.06
C ASP A 133 -5.24 -11.77 6.93
#